data_AF-A0A3C0ZED5-F1
#
_entry.id   AF-A0A3C0ZED5-F1
#
_cell.length_a   1.000
_cell.length_b   1.000
_cell.length_c   1.000
_cell.angle_alpha   90.00
_cell.angle_beta   90.00
_cell.angle_gamma   90.00
#
_symmetry.space_group_name_H-M   'P 1'
#
loop_
_entity.id
_entity.type
_entity.pdbx_description
1 polymer ?
#
loop_
_entity_poly.entity_id
_entity_poly.type
_entity_poly.pdbx_seq_one_letter_code
_entity_poly.pdbx_strand_id
1 'polypeptide(L)'
;RLAELYLNYAEALIEYGQDLNTAKQYIDRVRVRAGIPTIDVAWAPIGGATNQATLRSIVRQERTIELYLEGHRFWDLRRWMIADQYLNQQAKGMNIQGATDTEFFKITTVVFPRSFSQRNYLMPIPQEEINKNEELVQNPGY
;
A
#
# COMPACT_ATOMS: atom_id res chain seq x y z
N ARG A 1 -13.49 7.40 -2.73
CA ARG A 1 -14.80 6.97 -3.35
C ARG A 1 -15.46 5.86 -2.54
N LEU A 2 -16.71 5.40 -2.80
CA LEU A 2 -17.42 4.45 -1.91
C LEU A 2 -16.62 3.17 -1.56
N ALA A 3 -15.87 2.60 -2.52
CA ALA A 3 -15.01 1.44 -2.24
C ALA A 3 -13.97 1.72 -1.13
N GLU A 4 -13.46 2.94 -1.06
CA GLU A 4 -12.55 3.39 -0.01
C GLU A 4 -13.24 3.35 1.37
N LEU A 5 -14.52 3.73 1.47
CA LEU A 5 -15.26 3.67 2.74
C LEU A 5 -15.39 2.21 3.22
N TYR A 6 -15.67 1.28 2.32
CA TYR A 6 -15.69 -0.15 2.65
C TYR A 6 -14.33 -0.64 3.15
N LEU A 7 -13.25 -0.27 2.47
CA LEU A 7 -11.90 -0.69 2.85
C LEU A 7 -11.40 -0.02 4.14
N ASN A 8 -11.76 1.25 4.38
CA ASN A 8 -11.46 1.96 5.63
C ASN A 8 -12.15 1.27 6.81
N TYR A 9 -13.44 0.93 6.66
CA TYR A 9 -14.19 0.26 7.71
C TYR A 9 -13.66 -1.16 7.96
N ALA A 10 -13.36 -1.91 6.90
CA ALA A 10 -12.75 -3.22 7.02
C ALA A 10 -11.39 -3.18 7.74
N GLU A 11 -10.52 -2.24 7.38
CA GLU A 11 -9.22 -2.07 8.04
C GLU A 11 -9.38 -1.74 9.53
N ALA A 12 -10.30 -0.83 9.89
CA ALA A 12 -10.60 -0.51 11.28
C ALA A 12 -11.10 -1.72 12.08
N LEU A 13 -12.01 -2.52 11.52
CA LEU A 13 -12.51 -3.75 12.16
C LEU A 13 -11.42 -4.81 12.34
N ILE A 14 -10.52 -4.94 11.35
CA ILE A 14 -9.36 -5.83 11.45
C ILE A 14 -8.48 -5.39 12.60
N GLU A 15 -8.10 -4.11 12.69
CA GLU A 15 -7.24 -3.62 13.77
C GLU A 15 -7.93 -3.69 15.15
N TYR A 16 -9.26 -3.52 15.20
CA TYR A 16 -10.05 -3.74 16.42
C TYR A 16 -10.04 -5.21 16.87
N GLY A 17 -10.01 -6.15 15.93
CA GLY A 17 -9.75 -7.57 16.18
C GLY A 17 -10.92 -8.41 16.68
N GLN A 18 -12.09 -7.80 16.96
CA GLN A 18 -13.26 -8.54 17.48
C GLN A 18 -14.29 -8.93 16.41
N ASP A 19 -14.29 -8.29 15.24
CA ASP A 19 -15.28 -8.56 14.18
C ASP A 19 -14.62 -8.71 12.80
N LEU A 20 -13.81 -9.78 12.69
CA LEU A 20 -13.10 -10.12 11.46
C LEU A 20 -14.04 -10.60 10.34
N ASN A 21 -15.20 -11.15 10.69
CA ASN A 21 -16.18 -11.61 9.71
C ASN A 21 -16.86 -10.45 9.00
N THR A 22 -17.28 -9.41 9.74
CA THR A 22 -17.80 -8.20 9.11
C THR A 22 -16.71 -7.51 8.29
N ALA A 23 -15.46 -7.50 8.76
CA ALA A 23 -14.36 -6.96 7.96
C ALA A 23 -14.25 -7.64 6.59
N LYS A 24 -14.29 -8.98 6.54
CA LYS A 24 -14.30 -9.74 5.29
C LYS A 24 -15.47 -9.34 4.39
N GLN A 25 -16.67 -9.22 4.94
CA GLN A 25 -17.86 -8.84 4.16
C GLN A 25 -17.67 -7.50 3.42
N TYR A 26 -17.03 -6.52 4.06
CA TYR A 26 -16.78 -5.22 3.44
C TYR A 26 -15.66 -5.26 2.39
N ILE A 27 -14.63 -6.08 2.58
CA ILE A 27 -13.63 -6.35 1.53
C ILE A 27 -14.31 -7.08 0.36
N ASP A 28 -15.17 -8.05 0.64
CA ASP A 28 -15.86 -8.85 -0.37
C ASP A 28 -16.82 -8.01 -1.22
N ARG A 29 -17.40 -6.93 -0.70
CA ARG A 29 -18.17 -5.97 -1.53
C ARG A 29 -17.34 -5.37 -2.66
N VAL A 30 -16.05 -5.10 -2.41
CA VAL A 30 -15.12 -4.60 -3.43
C VAL A 30 -14.78 -5.71 -4.42
N ARG A 31 -14.42 -6.89 -3.90
CA ARG A 31 -14.00 -8.07 -4.67
C ARG A 31 -15.07 -8.59 -5.61
N VAL A 32 -16.29 -8.76 -5.12
CA VAL A 32 -17.45 -9.23 -5.92
C VAL A 32 -17.74 -8.26 -7.06
N ARG A 33 -17.71 -6.95 -6.80
CA ARG A 33 -17.90 -5.94 -7.86
C ARG A 33 -16.76 -5.95 -8.88
N ALA A 34 -15.54 -6.29 -8.48
CA ALA A 34 -14.39 -6.48 -9.37
C ALA A 34 -14.41 -7.85 -10.11
N GLY A 35 -15.40 -8.71 -9.84
CA GLY A 35 -15.56 -10.00 -10.51
C GLY A 35 -14.60 -11.10 -10.02
N ILE A 36 -14.00 -10.95 -8.83
CA ILE A 36 -13.10 -11.96 -8.25
C ILE A 36 -13.76 -12.67 -7.05
N PRO A 37 -13.33 -13.90 -6.71
CA PRO A 37 -13.92 -14.65 -5.61
C PRO A 37 -13.78 -13.93 -4.26
N THR A 38 -14.72 -14.20 -3.34
CA THR A 38 -14.66 -13.72 -1.95
C THR A 38 -13.44 -14.25 -1.22
N ILE A 39 -13.10 -13.64 -0.08
CA ILE A 39 -11.94 -14.03 0.73
C ILE A 39 -12.00 -15.51 1.11
N ASP A 40 -13.13 -15.99 1.60
CA ASP A 40 -13.20 -17.38 2.06
C ASP A 40 -13.03 -18.38 0.90
N VAL A 41 -13.49 -18.05 -0.30
CA VAL A 41 -13.28 -18.89 -1.50
C VAL A 41 -11.83 -18.82 -1.97
N ALA A 42 -11.27 -17.62 -2.10
CA ALA A 42 -9.93 -17.42 -2.65
C ALA A 42 -8.81 -17.94 -1.72
N TRP A 43 -9.02 -17.93 -0.41
CA TRP A 43 -8.03 -18.40 0.57
C TRP A 43 -8.28 -19.83 1.09
N ALA A 44 -9.42 -20.46 0.79
CA ALA A 44 -9.70 -21.85 1.19
C ALA A 44 -8.58 -22.86 0.86
N PRO A 45 -7.93 -22.82 -0.33
CA PRO A 45 -6.90 -23.81 -0.68
C PRO A 45 -5.63 -23.76 0.20
N ILE A 46 -5.41 -22.67 0.93
CA ILE A 46 -4.22 -22.45 1.77
C ILE A 46 -4.56 -22.35 3.26
N GLY A 47 -5.72 -22.88 3.68
CA GLY A 47 -6.15 -22.91 5.08
C GLY A 47 -7.01 -21.72 5.52
N GLY A 48 -7.44 -20.87 4.58
CA GLY A 48 -8.33 -19.75 4.84
C GLY A 48 -7.63 -18.51 5.42
N ALA A 49 -8.38 -17.41 5.52
CA ALA A 49 -7.92 -16.15 6.11
C ALA A 49 -8.68 -15.88 7.41
N THR A 50 -8.24 -16.48 8.51
CA THR A 50 -8.96 -16.45 9.79
C THR A 50 -8.36 -15.52 10.84
N ASN A 51 -7.06 -15.22 10.73
CA ASN A 51 -6.37 -14.40 11.72
C ASN A 51 -6.22 -12.93 11.27
N GLN A 52 -6.07 -12.06 12.26
CA GLN A 52 -5.96 -10.61 12.08
C GLN A 52 -4.80 -10.21 11.16
N ALA A 53 -3.62 -10.83 11.30
CA ALA A 53 -2.44 -10.49 10.53
C ALA A 53 -2.61 -10.81 9.03
N THR A 54 -3.20 -11.97 8.72
CA THR A 54 -3.54 -12.36 7.35
C THR A 54 -4.56 -11.38 6.76
N LEU A 55 -5.65 -11.07 7.47
CA LEU A 55 -6.64 -10.12 6.98
C LEU A 55 -6.08 -8.70 6.81
N ARG A 56 -5.17 -8.27 7.68
CA ARG A 56 -4.42 -7.01 7.52
C ARG A 56 -3.64 -7.01 6.21
N SER A 57 -2.93 -8.10 5.89
CA SER A 57 -2.21 -8.18 4.62
C SER A 57 -3.16 -8.12 3.40
N ILE A 58 -4.32 -8.77 3.50
CA ILE A 58 -5.34 -8.82 2.45
C ILE A 58 -5.94 -7.42 2.22
N VAL A 59 -6.39 -6.73 3.26
CA VAL A 59 -7.02 -5.41 3.11
C VAL A 59 -6.02 -4.38 2.56
N ARG A 60 -4.74 -4.46 2.96
CA ARG A 60 -3.68 -3.59 2.44
C ARG A 60 -3.42 -3.86 0.95
N GLN A 61 -3.44 -5.12 0.53
CA GLN A 61 -3.30 -5.50 -0.87
C GLN A 61 -4.51 -5.05 -1.69
N GLU A 62 -5.73 -5.33 -1.22
CA GLU A 62 -6.97 -4.94 -1.89
C GLU A 62 -7.02 -3.42 -2.07
N ARG A 63 -6.68 -2.65 -1.04
CA ARG A 63 -6.60 -1.18 -1.11
C ARG A 63 -5.57 -0.68 -2.13
N THR A 64 -4.45 -1.39 -2.27
CA THR A 64 -3.40 -1.03 -3.24
C THR A 64 -3.85 -1.25 -4.67
N ILE A 65 -4.60 -2.34 -4.92
CA ILE A 65 -5.10 -2.70 -6.25
C ILE A 65 -6.30 -1.80 -6.60
N GLU A 66 -7.28 -1.73 -5.71
CA GLU A 66 -8.54 -1.02 -5.92
C GLU A 66 -8.30 0.48 -6.13
N LEU A 67 -7.44 1.11 -5.32
CA LEU A 67 -7.19 2.55 -5.35
C LEU A 67 -5.89 2.90 -6.10
N TYR A 68 -5.48 2.06 -7.04
CA TYR A 68 -4.28 2.29 -7.83
C TYR A 68 -4.40 3.58 -8.65
N LEU A 69 -3.36 4.43 -8.61
CA LEU A 69 -3.33 5.77 -9.22
C LEU A 69 -4.35 6.78 -8.68
N GLU A 70 -4.96 6.52 -7.52
CA GLU A 70 -5.89 7.47 -6.85
C GLU A 70 -5.23 8.25 -5.69
N GLY A 71 -3.89 8.29 -5.62
CA GLY A 71 -3.16 9.07 -4.61
C GLY A 71 -3.07 8.45 -3.21
N HIS A 72 -3.62 7.26 -2.99
CA HIS A 72 -3.65 6.60 -1.67
C HIS A 72 -2.32 5.95 -1.26
N ARG A 73 -1.65 5.28 -2.20
CA ARG A 73 -0.45 4.46 -1.91
C ARG A 73 0.67 5.24 -1.21
N PHE A 74 0.83 6.53 -1.54
CA PHE A 74 1.82 7.41 -0.92
C PHE A 74 1.60 7.55 0.60
N TRP A 75 0.35 7.73 1.02
CA TRP A 75 -0.04 7.91 2.42
C TRP A 75 -0.19 6.58 3.15
N ASP A 76 -0.73 5.57 2.48
CA ASP A 76 -0.92 4.23 3.05
C ASP A 76 0.40 3.60 3.50
N LEU A 77 1.44 3.66 2.66
CA LEU A 77 2.76 3.16 3.02
C LEU A 77 3.35 3.88 4.25
N ARG A 78 3.11 5.19 4.37
CA ARG A 78 3.62 6.01 5.47
C ARG A 78 2.91 5.72 6.78
N ARG A 79 1.58 5.75 6.80
CA ARG A 79 0.79 5.48 8.02
C ARG A 79 0.96 4.05 8.54
N TRP A 80 1.28 3.11 7.65
CA TRP A 80 1.59 1.73 8.02
C TRP A 80 3.04 1.53 8.48
N MET A 81 3.90 2.54 8.41
CA MET A 81 5.32 2.45 8.76
C MET A 81 6.05 1.33 8.00
N ILE A 82 5.74 1.17 6.70
CA ILE A 82 6.38 0.19 5.81
C ILE A 82 6.95 0.86 4.55
N ALA A 83 6.99 2.18 4.49
CA ALA A 83 7.42 2.90 3.30
C ALA A 83 8.88 2.60 2.93
N ASP A 84 9.76 2.45 3.92
CA ASP A 84 11.16 2.04 3.75
C ASP A 84 11.29 0.63 3.14
N GLN A 85 10.37 -0.27 3.46
CA GLN A 85 10.38 -1.64 2.93
C GLN A 85 10.06 -1.70 1.44
N TYR A 86 9.19 -0.80 0.95
CA TYR A 86 8.72 -0.79 -0.44
C TYR A 86 9.42 0.26 -1.32
N LEU A 87 9.72 1.44 -0.77
CA LEU A 87 10.28 2.56 -1.52
C LEU A 87 11.80 2.48 -1.67
N ASN A 88 12.50 1.62 -0.92
CA ASN A 88 13.91 1.31 -1.18
C ASN A 88 14.12 0.15 -2.17
N GLN A 89 13.05 -0.47 -2.67
CA GLN A 89 13.16 -1.56 -3.62
C GLN A 89 13.41 -1.03 -5.04
N GLN A 90 14.31 -1.69 -5.77
CA GLN A 90 14.49 -1.42 -7.19
C GLN A 90 13.24 -1.84 -7.98
N ALA A 91 12.72 -0.94 -8.80
CA ALA A 91 11.59 -1.26 -9.67
C ALA A 91 12.04 -2.31 -10.71
N LYS A 92 11.16 -3.26 -11.01
CA LYS A 92 11.39 -4.28 -12.04
C LYS A 92 10.38 -4.09 -13.16
N GLY A 93 10.78 -4.38 -14.39
CA GLY A 93 9.96 -4.31 -15.58
C GLY A 93 10.48 -5.24 -16.66
N MET A 94 9.83 -5.22 -17.82
CA MET A 94 10.34 -5.90 -19.02
C MET A 94 11.56 -5.15 -19.58
N ASN A 95 12.42 -5.86 -20.29
CA ASN A 95 13.61 -5.27 -20.90
C ASN A 95 13.26 -4.56 -22.23
N ILE A 96 12.93 -3.28 -22.12
CA ILE A 96 12.57 -2.43 -23.27
C ILE A 96 13.70 -2.23 -24.29
N GLN A 97 14.94 -2.62 -23.95
CA GLN A 97 16.09 -2.56 -24.85
C GLN A 97 16.32 -3.86 -25.63
N GLY A 98 15.54 -4.92 -25.36
CA GLY A 98 15.64 -6.18 -26.08
C GLY A 98 15.20 -6.04 -27.54
N ALA A 99 16.01 -6.51 -28.48
CA ALA A 99 15.70 -6.47 -29.91
C ALA A 99 14.89 -7.68 -30.39
N THR A 100 14.83 -8.73 -29.57
CA THR A 100 14.07 -9.96 -29.80
C THR A 100 13.06 -10.19 -28.68
N ASP A 101 12.00 -10.95 -28.94
CA ASP A 101 11.01 -11.36 -27.94
C ASP A 101 11.65 -11.99 -26.70
N THR A 102 12.63 -12.89 -26.91
CA THR A 102 13.37 -13.55 -25.83
C THR A 102 14.14 -12.55 -24.96
N GLU A 103 14.61 -11.45 -25.53
CA GLU A 103 15.29 -10.41 -24.78
C GLU A 103 14.30 -9.45 -24.11
N PHE A 104 13.20 -9.11 -24.78
CA PHE A 104 12.17 -8.22 -24.27
C PHE A 104 11.45 -8.80 -23.05
N PHE A 105 11.08 -10.09 -23.09
CA PHE A 105 10.39 -10.78 -22.00
C PHE A 105 11.28 -11.16 -20.81
N LYS A 106 12.51 -10.63 -20.73
CA LYS A 106 13.37 -10.76 -19.54
C LYS A 106 13.02 -9.67 -18.52
N ILE A 107 12.82 -10.08 -17.27
CA ILE A 107 12.68 -9.16 -16.15
C ILE A 107 14.02 -8.45 -15.94
N THR A 108 14.01 -7.12 -16.03
CA THR A 108 15.16 -6.27 -15.76
C THR A 108 14.84 -5.26 -14.66
N THR A 109 15.89 -4.76 -14.01
CA THR A 109 15.79 -3.65 -13.08
C THR A 109 15.65 -2.34 -13.85
N VAL A 110 14.60 -1.58 -13.55
CA VAL A 110 14.43 -0.24 -14.08
C VAL A 110 15.38 0.69 -13.32
N VAL A 111 16.21 1.44 -14.07
CA VAL A 111 17.15 2.42 -13.49
C VAL A 111 16.37 3.63 -13.00
N PHE A 112 15.89 3.52 -11.76
CA PHE A 112 15.20 4.59 -11.05
C PHE A 112 15.68 4.56 -9.59
N PRO A 113 16.71 5.36 -9.24
CA PRO A 113 17.26 5.35 -7.89
C PRO A 113 16.20 5.85 -6.92
N ARG A 114 15.81 4.99 -5.98
CA ARG A 114 14.94 5.36 -4.87
C ARG A 114 15.71 5.25 -3.57
N SER A 115 15.56 6.26 -2.74
CA SER A 115 16.11 6.27 -1.39
C SER A 115 15.02 6.80 -0.46
N PHE A 116 14.71 6.01 0.56
CA PHE A 116 13.75 6.33 1.59
C PHE A 116 14.39 6.08 2.95
N SER A 117 14.38 7.11 3.77
CA SER A 117 14.94 7.14 5.13
C SER A 117 13.87 7.58 6.12
N GLN A 118 14.14 7.45 7.43
CA GLN A 118 13.15 7.74 8.47
C GLN A 118 12.57 9.17 8.38
N ARG A 119 13.39 10.17 8.01
CA ARG A 119 12.90 11.55 7.78
C ARG A 119 11.80 11.63 6.72
N ASN A 120 11.78 10.74 5.73
CA ASN A 120 10.85 10.80 4.59
C ASN A 120 9.41 10.34 4.93
N TYR A 121 9.18 9.87 6.16
CA TYR A 121 7.83 9.66 6.70
C TYR A 121 7.08 10.98 6.89
N LEU A 122 7.80 12.08 7.16
CA LEU A 122 7.24 13.43 7.27
C LEU A 122 7.73 14.31 6.12
N MET A 123 6.88 15.26 5.72
CA MET A 123 7.23 16.25 4.71
C MET A 123 7.99 17.40 5.37
N PRO A 124 9.06 17.94 4.76
CA PRO A 124 9.76 19.09 5.32
C PRO A 124 8.84 20.31 5.38
N ILE A 125 8.95 21.08 6.45
CA ILE A 125 8.37 22.43 6.52
C ILE A 125 9.28 23.34 5.69
N PRO A 126 8.74 24.19 4.79
CA PRO A 126 9.57 25.11 4.01
C PRO A 126 10.46 25.97 4.91
N GLN A 127 11.75 26.10 4.57
CA GLN A 127 12.73 26.81 5.40
C GLN A 127 12.34 28.29 5.64
N GLU A 128 11.70 28.92 4.65
CA GLU A 128 11.20 30.29 4.79
C GLU A 128 10.14 30.42 5.89
N GLU A 129 9.32 29.38 6.14
CA GLU A 129 8.33 29.39 7.21
C GLU A 129 8.97 29.18 8.58
N ILE A 130 10.01 28.33 8.66
CA ILE A 130 10.83 28.17 9.88
C ILE A 130 11.51 29.48 10.25
N ASN A 131 12.06 30.20 9.27
CA ASN A 131 12.76 31.46 9.52
C ASN A 131 11.82 32.59 9.97
N LYS A 132 10.52 32.51 9.67
CA LYS A 132 9.52 33.52 10.08
C LYS A 132 9.06 33.37 11.52
N ASN A 133 9.13 32.16 12.09
CA ASN A 133 8.59 31.86 13.42
C ASN A 133 9.60 31.03 14.22
N GLU A 134 10.24 31.67 15.20
CA GLU A 134 11.25 31.04 16.06
C GLU A 134 10.70 29.88 16.91
N GLU A 135 9.38 29.83 17.14
CA GLU A 135 8.72 28.74 17.87
C GLU A 135 8.40 27.52 16.97
N LEU A 136 8.55 27.66 15.64
CA LEU A 136 8.25 26.59 14.69
C LEU A 136 9.44 25.64 14.55
N VAL A 137 9.28 24.41 15.03
CA VAL A 137 10.32 23.38 14.97
C VAL A 137 10.17 22.54 13.69
N GLN A 138 11.29 22.27 13.01
CA GLN A 138 11.34 21.43 11.81
C GLN A 138 11.04 19.95 12.12
N ASN A 139 10.54 19.23 11.12
CA ASN A 139 10.38 17.79 11.19
C ASN A 139 11.73 17.06 11.31
N PRO A 140 11.81 15.94 12.07
CA PRO A 140 13.07 15.23 12.31
C PRO A 140 13.84 14.88 11.03
N GLY A 141 15.12 15.31 10.97
CA GLY A 141 16.07 14.96 9.90
C GLY A 141 16.05 15.86 8.67
N TYR A 142 15.37 17.01 8.73
CA TYR A 142 15.43 18.08 7.73
C TYR A 142 16.07 19.33 8.29
#